data_AF-A0A1V4KS03-F1
#
_entry.id   AF-A0A1V4KS03-F1
#
_cell.length_a   1.000
_cell.length_b   1.000
_cell.length_c   1.000
_cell.angle_alpha   90.00
_cell.angle_beta   90.00
_cell.angle_gamma   90.00
#
_symmetry.space_group_name_H-M   'P 1'
#
loop_
_entity.id
_entity.type
_entity.pdbx_description
1 polymer ?
#
loop_
_entity_poly.entity_id
_entity_poly.type
_entity_poly.pdbx_seq_one_letter_code
_entity_poly.pdbx_strand_id
1 'polypeptide(L)'
;MLYPEMSVHERSLDFLIELLHKDQLDETVNVEPLTKAIKYYQHLYSIHLADQAEDCTMQLADHIKFTQSALDCMGVEVSRLRAFLQAGQEASDLPLLLKDLDTSCSDIRQFCKKIRRRMPGTDAPGIPAALGFGQQVSETLLECRKHLTWVVAVLQEVAAAGAQLIAPLAENEGLQAVKLEDLAFKASEQIYGTAGINPYECLRQSCSILIATMNKMATAMQEGEYDADRPQSKPTPPAELRAAALRAEITDAEGLGLKLEDRETVIKELKKSLKIKGEELSEANVRLSLLEKKLDSASKDADDRVEKIQTKLDETQTLLKKKEKEFEETMDALQADIDQLESEKVELKQRLNNQSKRTIEGLRGAPASGVASIVSGIAGGVSAGPGAGGGSGPVQVKDSPLLLQQIDALQLSIKHLQSENNRLKGAQMKLALASLAPLQVPRVALPKARQAEALATHALYRRSSQLLETLYQMSANAKVVNMKQNKSARSSSARLLEQTARLWSLKTTIDALRDDTMREMVQQQLGASVPTNFGTFPSSSFLKAKQEQEAGMAHYGRVSFPCAPGQGREHRLLLTPELLQRLRSHFGS
;
A
#
# COMPACT_ATOMS: atom_id res chain seq x y z
N MET A 1 -8.23 16.44 -21.79
CA MET A 1 -8.10 15.74 -23.09
C MET A 1 -6.65 15.61 -23.56
N LEU A 2 -5.67 16.43 -23.14
CA LEU A 2 -4.29 16.41 -23.67
C LEU A 2 -3.47 15.14 -23.36
N TYR A 3 -3.72 14.44 -22.26
CA TYR A 3 -2.85 13.35 -21.78
C TYR A 3 -2.57 12.21 -22.81
N PRO A 4 -3.55 11.70 -23.58
CA PRO A 4 -3.29 10.67 -24.59
C PRO A 4 -2.34 11.12 -25.71
N GLU A 5 -2.34 12.40 -26.07
CA GLU A 5 -1.42 12.97 -27.06
C GLU A 5 -0.02 13.14 -26.46
N MET A 6 0.07 13.73 -25.27
CA MET A 6 1.35 13.87 -24.54
C MET A 6 2.05 12.53 -24.34
N SER A 7 1.29 11.46 -24.03
CA SER A 7 1.81 10.10 -23.86
C SER A 7 2.37 9.46 -25.16
N VAL A 8 2.07 10.01 -26.35
CA VAL A 8 2.76 9.61 -27.59
C VAL A 8 4.17 10.19 -27.63
N HIS A 9 4.33 11.44 -27.20
CA HIS A 9 5.60 12.15 -27.20
C HIS A 9 6.50 11.74 -26.02
N GLU A 10 5.93 11.44 -24.87
CA GLU A 10 6.61 10.88 -23.68
C GLU A 10 7.34 9.56 -24.00
N ARG A 11 6.73 8.68 -24.81
CA ARG A 11 7.36 7.42 -25.25
C ARG A 11 8.66 7.60 -26.05
N SER A 12 8.91 8.79 -26.62
CA SER A 12 10.21 9.08 -27.26
C SER A 12 11.33 9.26 -26.23
N LEU A 13 11.01 9.74 -25.02
CA LEU A 13 11.94 9.82 -23.90
C LEU A 13 12.14 8.45 -23.26
N ASP A 14 11.06 7.69 -23.04
CA ASP A 14 11.13 6.31 -22.50
C ASP A 14 12.06 5.43 -23.35
N PHE A 15 12.00 5.55 -24.68
CA PHE A 15 12.87 4.84 -25.61
C PHE A 15 14.36 5.18 -25.39
N LEU A 16 14.71 6.46 -25.26
CA LEU A 16 16.09 6.89 -25.03
C LEU A 16 16.60 6.49 -23.64
N ILE A 17 15.73 6.52 -22.62
CA ILE A 17 16.02 6.03 -21.27
C ILE A 17 16.23 4.50 -21.28
N GLU A 18 15.44 3.75 -22.05
CA GLU A 18 15.64 2.32 -22.24
C GLU A 18 16.96 1.99 -22.95
N LEU A 19 17.38 2.79 -23.95
CA LEU A 19 18.69 2.63 -24.60
C LEU A 19 19.83 2.93 -23.62
N LEU A 20 19.72 4.00 -22.82
CA LEU A 20 20.70 4.33 -21.78
C LEU A 20 20.84 3.21 -20.74
N HIS A 21 19.73 2.64 -20.26
CA HIS A 21 19.74 1.51 -19.34
C HIS A 21 20.32 0.21 -19.93
N LYS A 22 20.38 0.09 -21.26
CA LYS A 22 20.96 -1.06 -21.98
C LYS A 22 22.40 -0.80 -22.45
N ASP A 23 22.96 0.37 -22.18
CA ASP A 23 24.24 0.84 -22.73
C ASP A 23 24.27 0.84 -24.27
N GLN A 24 23.13 1.24 -24.87
CA GLN A 24 22.85 1.28 -26.31
C GLN A 24 22.50 2.70 -26.80
N LEU A 25 22.87 3.73 -26.03
CA LEU A 25 22.67 5.13 -26.41
C LEU A 25 23.97 5.70 -27.00
N ASP A 26 24.20 5.43 -28.27
CA ASP A 26 25.36 5.90 -29.04
C ASP A 26 24.98 6.99 -30.07
N GLU A 27 25.99 7.54 -30.76
CA GLU A 27 25.85 8.58 -31.78
C GLU A 27 25.05 8.16 -33.04
N THR A 28 24.74 6.87 -33.22
CA THR A 28 23.94 6.37 -34.35
C THR A 28 22.43 6.37 -34.05
N VAL A 29 22.03 6.60 -32.80
CA VAL A 29 20.64 6.57 -32.36
C VAL A 29 19.84 7.73 -32.98
N ASN A 30 18.73 7.41 -33.64
CA ASN A 30 17.88 8.42 -34.26
C ASN A 30 17.12 9.26 -33.20
N VAL A 31 17.52 10.53 -33.06
CA VAL A 31 16.89 11.53 -32.18
C VAL A 31 15.74 12.33 -32.81
N GLU A 32 15.40 12.11 -34.09
CA GLU A 32 14.29 12.80 -34.77
C GLU A 32 12.92 12.68 -34.03
N PRO A 33 12.56 11.55 -33.39
CA PRO A 33 11.34 11.46 -32.56
C PRO A 33 11.37 12.42 -31.36
N LEU A 34 12.53 12.64 -30.74
CA LEU A 34 12.71 13.60 -29.66
C LEU A 34 12.54 15.03 -30.17
N THR A 35 13.12 15.37 -31.33
CA THR A 35 12.92 16.68 -31.99
C THR A 35 11.44 16.94 -32.29
N LYS A 36 10.70 15.92 -32.72
CA LYS A 36 9.23 15.99 -32.93
C LYS A 36 8.47 16.20 -31.60
N ALA A 37 8.87 15.53 -30.52
CA ALA A 37 8.32 15.74 -29.19
C ALA A 37 8.57 17.16 -28.67
N ILE A 38 9.78 17.70 -28.81
CA ILE A 38 10.11 19.09 -28.42
C ILE A 38 9.22 20.09 -29.17
N LYS A 39 9.07 19.95 -30.49
CA LYS A 39 8.19 20.81 -31.30
C LYS A 39 6.72 20.72 -30.86
N TYR A 40 6.23 19.52 -30.53
CA TYR A 40 4.88 19.35 -29.97
C TYR A 40 4.73 20.09 -28.64
N TYR A 41 5.65 19.93 -27.69
CA TYR A 41 5.55 20.60 -26.39
C TYR A 41 5.68 22.13 -26.50
N GLN A 42 6.50 22.65 -27.43
CA GLN A 42 6.56 24.08 -27.73
C GLN A 42 5.22 24.62 -28.26
N HIS A 43 4.57 23.89 -29.17
CA HIS A 43 3.25 24.25 -29.68
C HIS A 43 2.16 24.15 -28.60
N LEU A 44 2.20 23.08 -27.78
CA LEU A 44 1.30 22.87 -26.66
C LEU A 44 1.37 24.00 -25.65
N TYR A 45 2.59 24.45 -25.33
CA TYR A 45 2.87 25.58 -24.45
C TYR A 45 2.27 26.87 -25.01
N SER A 46 2.53 27.17 -26.30
CA SER A 46 2.02 28.36 -26.97
C SER A 46 0.48 28.44 -27.02
N ILE A 47 -0.23 27.31 -26.94
CA ILE A 47 -1.71 27.29 -26.95
C ILE A 47 -2.31 27.30 -25.53
N HIS A 48 -1.72 26.54 -24.60
CA HIS A 48 -2.38 26.24 -23.32
C HIS A 48 -1.74 26.94 -22.11
N LEU A 49 -0.51 27.45 -22.25
CA LEU A 49 0.32 27.93 -21.14
C LEU A 49 0.92 29.33 -21.37
N ALA A 50 0.72 29.94 -22.54
CA ALA A 50 1.25 31.27 -22.87
C ALA A 50 0.81 32.38 -21.89
N ASP A 51 -0.40 32.28 -21.32
CA ASP A 51 -0.92 33.23 -20.33
C ASP A 51 -0.46 32.95 -18.88
N GLN A 52 0.39 31.94 -18.64
CA GLN A 52 0.87 31.59 -17.30
C GLN A 52 2.09 32.43 -16.91
N ALA A 53 2.11 32.90 -15.66
CA ALA A 53 3.24 33.67 -15.14
C ALA A 53 4.52 32.82 -15.04
N GLU A 54 5.43 32.99 -16.00
CA GLU A 54 6.76 32.40 -15.99
C GLU A 54 7.57 32.88 -14.76
N ASP A 55 8.40 32.00 -14.20
CA ASP A 55 9.40 32.41 -13.22
C ASP A 55 10.61 32.95 -13.98
N CYS A 56 10.80 34.27 -13.96
CA CYS A 56 11.92 34.96 -14.61
C CYS A 56 13.29 34.39 -14.19
N THR A 57 13.41 33.91 -12.95
CA THR A 57 14.62 33.27 -12.42
C THR A 57 14.91 31.95 -13.15
N MET A 58 13.89 31.09 -13.28
CA MET A 58 14.01 29.83 -14.02
C MET A 58 14.21 30.09 -15.51
N GLN A 59 13.43 31.01 -16.10
CA GLN A 59 13.47 31.35 -17.51
C GLN A 59 14.88 31.81 -17.94
N LEU A 60 15.51 32.70 -17.18
CA LEU A 60 16.88 33.15 -17.44
C LEU A 60 17.92 32.06 -17.14
N ALA A 61 17.76 31.27 -16.07
CA ALA A 61 18.65 30.15 -15.77
C ALA A 61 18.68 29.12 -16.93
N ASP A 62 17.52 28.76 -17.45
CA ASP A 62 17.39 27.82 -18.57
C ASP A 62 17.79 28.45 -19.90
N HIS A 63 17.62 29.77 -20.08
CA HIS A 63 18.22 30.48 -21.21
C HIS A 63 19.75 30.38 -21.20
N ILE A 64 20.41 30.60 -20.04
CA ILE A 64 21.87 30.47 -19.95
C ILE A 64 22.33 29.04 -20.22
N LYS A 65 21.61 28.01 -19.71
CA LYS A 65 21.91 26.60 -20.01
C LYS A 65 21.80 26.33 -21.52
N PHE A 66 20.68 26.68 -22.13
CA PHE A 66 20.46 26.52 -23.57
C PHE A 66 21.54 27.21 -24.39
N THR A 67 21.86 28.46 -24.07
CA THR A 67 22.88 29.24 -24.75
C THR A 67 24.26 28.61 -24.59
N GLN A 68 24.63 28.07 -23.42
CA GLN A 68 25.89 27.35 -23.26
C GLN A 68 25.94 26.09 -24.14
N SER A 69 24.91 25.23 -24.10
CA SER A 69 24.87 24.02 -24.93
C SER A 69 24.89 24.33 -26.43
N ALA A 70 24.17 25.39 -26.87
CA ALA A 70 24.21 25.84 -28.27
C ALA A 70 25.61 26.32 -28.68
N LEU A 71 26.31 27.07 -27.81
CA LEU A 71 27.68 27.51 -28.06
C LEU A 71 28.68 26.35 -28.05
N ASP A 72 28.48 25.32 -27.23
CA ASP A 72 29.29 24.09 -27.27
C ASP A 72 29.10 23.37 -28.61
N CYS A 73 27.86 23.21 -29.08
CA CYS A 73 27.58 22.69 -30.42
C CYS A 73 28.24 23.54 -31.52
N MET A 74 28.08 24.87 -31.49
CA MET A 74 28.72 25.78 -32.46
C MET A 74 30.25 25.60 -32.47
N GLY A 75 30.89 25.52 -31.30
CA GLY A 75 32.35 25.35 -31.20
C GLY A 75 32.84 24.00 -31.74
N VAL A 76 32.11 22.91 -31.48
CA VAL A 76 32.41 21.58 -32.04
C VAL A 76 32.24 21.60 -33.55
N GLU A 77 31.14 22.15 -34.07
CA GLU A 77 30.88 22.16 -35.52
C GLU A 77 31.84 23.09 -36.27
N VAL A 78 32.17 24.26 -35.73
CA VAL A 78 33.21 25.14 -36.29
C VAL A 78 34.57 24.42 -36.33
N SER A 79 34.92 23.68 -35.27
CA SER A 79 36.16 22.90 -35.24
C SER A 79 36.16 21.76 -36.26
N ARG A 80 35.02 21.06 -36.41
CA ARG A 80 34.80 20.00 -37.41
C ARG A 80 34.92 20.55 -38.84
N LEU A 81 34.27 21.67 -39.14
CA LEU A 81 34.35 22.34 -40.44
C LEU A 81 35.74 22.88 -40.76
N ARG A 82 36.53 23.32 -39.76
CA ARG A 82 37.95 23.66 -39.97
C ARG A 82 38.79 22.42 -40.29
N ALA A 83 38.59 21.32 -39.57
CA ALA A 83 39.29 20.05 -39.85
C ALA A 83 38.94 19.46 -41.23
N PHE A 84 37.80 19.84 -41.80
CA PHE A 84 37.37 19.45 -43.14
C PHE A 84 38.07 20.21 -44.26
N LEU A 85 38.71 21.36 -44.00
CA LEU A 85 39.32 22.19 -45.04
C LEU A 85 40.69 21.65 -45.47
N GLN A 86 40.98 21.74 -46.77
CA GLN A 86 42.30 21.45 -47.30
C GLN A 86 43.34 22.47 -46.79
N ALA A 87 44.51 21.98 -46.39
CA ALA A 87 45.61 22.81 -45.92
C ALA A 87 45.99 23.91 -46.93
N GLY A 88 46.32 25.10 -46.41
CA GLY A 88 46.68 26.28 -47.22
C GLY A 88 45.51 27.20 -47.61
N GLN A 89 44.27 26.88 -47.23
CA GLN A 89 43.09 27.70 -47.55
C GLN A 89 42.66 28.67 -46.43
N GLU A 90 43.47 28.86 -45.38
CA GLU A 90 43.13 29.66 -44.18
C GLU A 90 42.75 31.13 -44.45
N ALA A 91 43.21 31.70 -45.57
CA ALA A 91 42.90 33.07 -45.98
C ALA A 91 41.62 33.22 -46.83
N SER A 92 40.88 32.14 -47.08
CA SER A 92 39.60 32.19 -47.80
C SER A 92 38.43 32.60 -46.89
N ASP A 93 37.34 33.10 -47.48
CA ASP A 93 36.25 33.73 -46.74
C ASP A 93 35.58 32.79 -45.72
N LEU A 94 35.41 31.50 -46.06
CA LEU A 94 34.79 30.52 -45.17
C LEU A 94 35.58 30.28 -43.87
N PRO A 95 36.89 29.94 -43.86
CA PRO A 95 37.67 29.87 -42.61
C PRO A 95 37.73 31.19 -41.84
N LEU A 96 37.68 32.35 -42.50
CA LEU A 96 37.53 33.65 -41.82
C LEU A 96 36.17 33.77 -41.10
N LEU A 97 35.07 33.41 -41.76
CA LEU A 97 33.74 33.33 -41.12
C LEU A 97 33.75 32.38 -39.92
N LEU A 98 34.32 31.17 -40.08
CA LEU A 98 34.46 30.19 -39.00
C LEU A 98 35.29 30.74 -37.82
N LYS A 99 36.24 31.65 -38.05
CA LYS A 99 37.00 32.34 -37.00
C LYS A 99 36.15 33.39 -36.27
N ASP A 100 35.35 34.15 -37.00
CA ASP A 100 34.46 35.17 -36.42
C ASP A 100 33.36 34.55 -35.55
N LEU A 101 32.80 33.41 -35.97
CA LEU A 101 31.80 32.67 -35.20
C LEU A 101 32.37 32.14 -33.86
N ASP A 102 33.62 31.70 -33.84
CA ASP A 102 34.33 31.20 -32.65
C ASP A 102 34.70 32.33 -31.66
N THR A 103 35.08 33.48 -32.21
CA THR A 103 35.24 34.74 -31.45
C THR A 103 33.90 35.14 -30.83
N SER A 104 32.83 35.14 -31.64
CA SER A 104 31.47 35.44 -31.17
C SER A 104 31.01 34.46 -30.07
N CYS A 105 31.33 33.17 -30.20
CA CYS A 105 31.06 32.18 -29.16
C CYS A 105 31.77 32.53 -27.86
N SER A 106 33.05 32.92 -27.94
CA SER A 106 33.87 33.27 -26.79
C SER A 106 33.31 34.48 -26.04
N ASP A 107 32.85 35.51 -26.76
CA ASP A 107 32.22 36.69 -26.16
C ASP A 107 30.89 36.37 -25.49
N ILE A 108 30.01 35.59 -26.15
CA ILE A 108 28.72 35.20 -25.57
C ILE A 108 28.93 34.31 -24.32
N ARG A 109 29.95 33.44 -24.30
CA ARG A 109 30.35 32.70 -23.08
C ARG A 109 30.78 33.63 -21.94
N GLN A 110 31.46 34.75 -22.23
CA GLN A 110 31.82 35.74 -21.21
C GLN A 110 30.58 36.44 -20.62
N PHE A 111 29.60 36.83 -21.45
CA PHE A 111 28.34 37.39 -20.96
C PHE A 111 27.55 36.38 -20.11
N CYS A 112 27.48 35.10 -20.52
CA CYS A 112 26.88 34.04 -19.71
C CYS A 112 27.56 33.91 -18.33
N LYS A 113 28.89 34.02 -18.25
CA LYS A 113 29.64 34.03 -16.98
C LYS A 113 29.33 35.26 -16.12
N LYS A 114 29.17 36.44 -16.73
CA LYS A 114 28.78 37.68 -16.01
C LYS A 114 27.37 37.54 -15.40
N ILE A 115 26.38 37.13 -16.19
CA ILE A 115 24.99 36.92 -15.75
C ILE A 115 24.95 35.89 -14.60
N ARG A 116 25.59 34.73 -14.79
CA ARG A 116 25.57 33.63 -13.79
C ARG A 116 26.06 34.05 -12.41
N ARG A 117 26.99 35.01 -12.29
CA ARG A 117 27.51 35.50 -11.00
C ARG A 117 26.50 36.28 -10.16
N ARG A 118 25.38 36.72 -10.75
CA ARG A 118 24.29 37.47 -10.09
C ARG A 118 22.95 36.71 -10.12
N MET A 119 22.95 35.45 -10.54
CA MET A 119 21.74 34.61 -10.50
C MET A 119 21.42 34.21 -9.06
N PRO A 120 20.13 34.18 -8.66
CA PRO A 120 19.71 33.59 -7.39
C PRO A 120 20.16 32.13 -7.26
N GLY A 121 20.57 31.74 -6.05
CA GLY A 121 21.05 30.38 -5.74
C GLY A 121 22.58 30.23 -5.63
N THR A 122 23.35 31.31 -5.73
CA THR A 122 24.77 31.34 -5.33
C THR A 122 24.95 32.13 -4.04
N ASP A 123 25.67 31.57 -3.07
CA ASP A 123 25.92 32.18 -1.76
C ASP A 123 26.99 33.30 -1.83
N ALA A 124 26.60 34.49 -2.25
CA ALA A 124 27.43 35.69 -2.13
C ALA A 124 26.60 36.95 -1.80
N PRO A 125 27.18 37.94 -1.08
CA PRO A 125 26.48 39.18 -0.74
C PRO A 125 26.05 39.97 -1.98
N GLY A 126 24.85 40.56 -1.94
CA GLY A 126 24.34 41.39 -3.03
C GLY A 126 23.80 40.61 -4.23
N ILE A 127 23.37 39.36 -4.04
CA ILE A 127 22.62 38.57 -5.03
C ILE A 127 21.12 38.59 -4.65
N PRO A 128 20.21 38.84 -5.60
CA PRO A 128 18.78 38.93 -5.30
C PRO A 128 18.17 37.55 -4.98
N ALA A 129 17.04 37.55 -4.26
CA ALA A 129 16.33 36.33 -3.88
C ALA A 129 15.53 35.71 -5.04
N ALA A 130 15.10 36.52 -6.00
CA ALA A 130 14.48 36.15 -7.26
C ALA A 130 14.82 37.19 -8.33
N LEU A 131 14.49 36.90 -9.60
CA LEU A 131 14.52 37.89 -10.67
C LEU A 131 13.11 38.25 -11.11
N GLY A 132 12.93 39.46 -11.62
CA GLY A 132 11.68 39.92 -12.23
C GLY A 132 11.96 40.83 -13.42
N PHE A 133 11.43 40.49 -14.59
CA PHE A 133 11.51 41.32 -15.79
C PHE A 133 10.25 41.17 -16.65
N GLY A 134 9.96 42.19 -17.46
CA GLY A 134 8.74 42.25 -18.27
C GLY A 134 8.79 41.40 -19.55
N GLN A 135 7.62 41.17 -20.13
CA GLN A 135 7.41 40.37 -21.35
C GLN A 135 8.37 40.70 -22.51
N GLN A 136 8.69 41.98 -22.71
CA GLN A 136 9.65 42.42 -23.75
C GLN A 136 11.03 41.75 -23.60
N VAL A 137 11.48 41.52 -22.36
CA VAL A 137 12.75 40.84 -22.06
C VAL A 137 12.64 39.34 -22.34
N SER A 138 11.52 38.71 -21.97
CA SER A 138 11.22 37.31 -22.30
C SER A 138 11.20 37.05 -23.81
N GLU A 139 10.55 37.93 -24.59
CA GLU A 139 10.52 37.88 -26.06
C GLU A 139 11.92 38.05 -26.67
N THR A 140 12.71 38.98 -26.13
CA THR A 140 14.10 39.21 -26.53
C THR A 140 14.98 37.97 -26.28
N LEU A 141 14.78 37.29 -25.14
CA LEU A 141 15.45 36.02 -24.83
C LEU A 141 15.00 34.87 -25.74
N LEU A 142 13.72 34.85 -26.15
CA LEU A 142 13.19 33.84 -27.07
C LEU A 142 13.77 34.01 -28.49
N GLU A 143 13.84 35.24 -29.01
CA GLU A 143 14.45 35.53 -30.32
C GLU A 143 15.94 35.19 -30.32
N CYS A 144 16.65 35.37 -29.21
CA CYS A 144 18.03 34.87 -29.06
C CYS A 144 18.12 33.34 -29.16
N ARG A 145 17.21 32.58 -28.53
CA ARG A 145 17.19 31.11 -28.69
C ARG A 145 16.96 30.70 -30.15
N LYS A 146 16.13 31.45 -30.88
CA LYS A 146 15.85 31.25 -32.31
C LYS A 146 17.10 31.50 -33.18
N HIS A 147 17.81 32.62 -32.99
CA HIS A 147 19.09 32.87 -33.68
C HIS A 147 20.16 31.81 -33.38
N LEU A 148 20.32 31.38 -32.12
CA LEU A 148 21.22 30.28 -31.78
C LEU A 148 20.84 28.97 -32.48
N THR A 149 19.54 28.64 -32.49
CA THR A 149 19.03 27.42 -33.15
C THR A 149 19.32 27.43 -34.65
N TRP A 150 19.13 28.57 -35.33
CA TRP A 150 19.45 28.73 -36.75
C TRP A 150 20.94 28.55 -37.04
N VAL A 151 21.82 29.21 -36.28
CA VAL A 151 23.27 29.12 -36.49
C VAL A 151 23.78 27.70 -36.23
N VAL A 152 23.33 27.05 -35.15
CA VAL A 152 23.66 25.64 -34.87
C VAL A 152 23.18 24.73 -35.99
N ALA A 153 21.93 24.88 -36.45
CA ALA A 153 21.38 24.04 -37.50
C ALA A 153 22.13 24.19 -38.84
N VAL A 154 22.53 25.42 -39.23
CA VAL A 154 23.32 25.62 -40.45
C VAL A 154 24.68 24.93 -40.34
N LEU A 155 25.39 25.13 -39.22
CA LEU A 155 26.69 24.50 -39.00
C LEU A 155 26.58 22.96 -39.00
N GLN A 156 25.56 22.41 -38.34
CA GLN A 156 25.31 20.96 -38.30
C GLN A 156 24.98 20.37 -39.67
N GLU A 157 24.13 21.02 -40.48
CA GLU A 157 23.75 20.54 -41.82
C GLU A 157 24.96 20.58 -42.77
N VAL A 158 25.71 21.69 -42.79
CA VAL A 158 26.93 21.83 -43.60
C VAL A 158 27.98 20.80 -43.20
N ALA A 159 28.14 20.54 -41.91
CA ALA A 159 29.11 19.56 -41.42
C ALA A 159 28.64 18.11 -41.59
N ALA A 160 27.33 17.82 -41.55
CA ALA A 160 26.80 16.51 -41.90
C ALA A 160 27.01 16.19 -43.40
N ALA A 161 26.72 17.14 -44.28
CA ALA A 161 27.00 17.03 -45.71
C ALA A 161 28.51 16.99 -46.00
N GLY A 162 29.32 17.81 -45.33
CA GLY A 162 30.77 17.82 -45.42
C GLY A 162 31.40 16.48 -45.02
N ALA A 163 30.90 15.84 -43.96
CA ALA A 163 31.36 14.51 -43.53
C ALA A 163 31.12 13.45 -44.62
N GLN A 164 29.98 13.49 -45.31
CA GLN A 164 29.69 12.58 -46.43
C GLN A 164 30.63 12.80 -47.62
N LEU A 165 31.06 14.04 -47.86
CA LEU A 165 32.03 14.38 -48.91
C LEU A 165 33.49 14.03 -48.55
N ILE A 166 33.80 13.89 -47.27
CA ILE A 166 35.13 13.49 -46.76
C ILE A 166 35.29 11.98 -46.62
N ALA A 167 34.22 11.25 -46.31
CA ALA A 167 34.25 9.79 -46.18
C ALA A 167 34.96 9.02 -47.34
N PRO A 168 34.93 9.45 -48.62
CA PRO A 168 35.68 8.79 -49.71
C PRO A 168 37.10 9.33 -49.97
N LEU A 169 37.58 10.34 -49.21
CA LEU A 169 38.90 10.96 -49.39
C LEU A 169 39.99 10.25 -48.56
N ALA A 170 41.25 10.42 -48.94
CA ALA A 170 42.39 9.94 -48.15
C ALA A 170 42.63 10.82 -46.90
N GLU A 171 43.26 10.28 -45.85
CA GLU A 171 43.48 10.99 -44.56
C GLU A 171 44.23 12.34 -44.66
N ASN A 172 44.96 12.58 -45.75
CA ASN A 172 45.70 13.82 -46.02
C ASN A 172 44.98 14.78 -46.99
N GLU A 173 43.76 14.44 -47.45
CA GLU A 173 42.98 15.21 -48.41
C GLU A 173 41.78 15.89 -47.75
N GLY A 174 41.70 17.22 -47.85
CA GLY A 174 40.58 18.01 -47.34
C GLY A 174 39.67 18.54 -48.45
N LEU A 175 38.52 19.08 -48.07
CA LEU A 175 37.60 19.77 -48.96
C LEU A 175 38.11 21.17 -49.32
N GLN A 176 37.80 21.60 -50.54
CA GLN A 176 37.95 22.99 -50.95
C GLN A 176 36.87 23.85 -50.26
N ALA A 177 37.26 25.01 -49.75
CA ALA A 177 36.37 25.95 -49.05
C ALA A 177 35.07 26.24 -49.84
N VAL A 178 35.18 26.48 -51.15
CA VAL A 178 34.05 26.73 -52.06
C VAL A 178 32.98 25.61 -52.02
N LYS A 179 33.38 24.34 -51.83
CA LYS A 179 32.42 23.23 -51.73
C LYS A 179 31.62 23.25 -50.42
N LEU A 180 32.26 23.66 -49.32
CA LEU A 180 31.59 23.83 -48.03
C LEU A 180 30.74 25.11 -48.01
N GLU A 181 31.16 26.14 -48.75
CA GLU A 181 30.42 27.37 -48.99
C GLU A 181 29.13 27.12 -49.79
N ASP A 182 29.18 26.36 -50.89
CA ASP A 182 28.01 25.89 -51.65
C ASP A 182 26.99 25.14 -50.76
N LEU A 183 27.47 24.38 -49.77
CA LEU A 183 26.63 23.71 -48.78
C LEU A 183 26.06 24.72 -47.76
N ALA A 184 26.84 25.70 -47.33
CA ALA A 184 26.41 26.76 -46.41
C ALA A 184 25.32 27.65 -47.01
N PHE A 185 25.38 27.98 -48.30
CA PHE A 185 24.29 28.65 -49.01
C PHE A 185 22.99 27.82 -48.94
N LYS A 186 23.03 26.55 -49.37
CA LYS A 186 21.84 25.66 -49.36
C LYS A 186 21.24 25.48 -47.96
N ALA A 187 22.08 25.24 -46.96
CA ALA A 187 21.64 25.09 -45.57
C ALA A 187 21.03 26.39 -45.03
N SER A 188 21.62 27.55 -45.35
CA SER A 188 21.11 28.85 -44.90
C SER A 188 19.76 29.19 -45.53
N GLU A 189 19.58 28.96 -46.83
CA GLU A 189 18.28 29.14 -47.51
C GLU A 189 17.19 28.26 -46.87
N GLN A 190 17.50 26.99 -46.59
CA GLN A 190 16.58 26.04 -45.97
C GLN A 190 16.18 26.42 -44.53
N ILE A 191 17.13 26.93 -43.75
CA ILE A 191 16.97 27.13 -42.29
C ILE A 191 16.42 28.52 -41.94
N TYR A 192 16.88 29.56 -42.64
CA TYR A 192 16.33 30.92 -42.53
C TYR A 192 15.07 31.12 -43.40
N GLY A 193 14.75 30.17 -44.29
CA GLY A 193 13.54 30.18 -45.11
C GLY A 193 13.49 31.30 -46.15
N THR A 194 14.64 31.87 -46.50
CA THR A 194 14.78 33.01 -47.41
C THR A 194 15.70 32.63 -48.56
N ALA A 195 15.18 32.59 -49.79
CA ALA A 195 15.96 32.26 -50.98
C ALA A 195 16.99 33.36 -51.30
N GLY A 196 18.19 32.96 -51.72
CA GLY A 196 19.32 33.85 -51.98
C GLY A 196 19.98 34.45 -50.72
N ILE A 197 19.69 33.93 -49.52
CA ILE A 197 20.30 34.46 -48.29
C ILE A 197 21.80 34.15 -48.23
N ASN A 198 22.60 35.17 -47.94
CA ASN A 198 24.05 35.06 -47.85
C ASN A 198 24.46 34.48 -46.47
N PRO A 199 25.13 33.30 -46.41
CA PRO A 199 25.55 32.67 -45.15
C PRO A 199 26.51 33.56 -44.34
N TYR A 200 27.39 34.33 -45.00
CA TYR A 200 28.32 35.23 -44.33
C TYR A 200 27.60 36.34 -43.58
N GLU A 201 26.53 36.88 -44.17
CA GLU A 201 25.75 37.96 -43.57
C GLU A 201 24.80 37.44 -42.49
N CYS A 202 24.01 36.40 -42.78
CA CYS A 202 22.96 35.95 -41.85
C CYS A 202 23.52 35.32 -40.57
N LEU A 203 24.65 34.60 -40.65
CA LEU A 203 25.33 34.01 -39.49
C LEU A 203 26.00 35.10 -38.65
N ARG A 204 26.75 36.04 -39.26
CA ARG A 204 27.34 37.19 -38.54
C ARG A 204 26.27 38.10 -37.93
N GLN A 205 25.16 38.35 -38.62
CA GLN A 205 24.03 39.13 -38.11
C GLN A 205 23.39 38.45 -36.90
N SER A 206 23.17 37.13 -36.97
CA SER A 206 22.63 36.34 -35.86
C SER A 206 23.55 36.39 -34.64
N CYS A 207 24.87 36.21 -34.82
CA CYS A 207 25.85 36.40 -33.76
C CYS A 207 25.89 37.83 -33.20
N SER A 208 25.74 38.86 -34.04
CA SER A 208 25.71 40.27 -33.62
C SER A 208 24.49 40.57 -32.73
N ILE A 209 23.31 40.05 -33.09
CA ILE A 209 22.08 40.16 -32.28
C ILE A 209 22.26 39.47 -30.92
N LEU A 210 22.89 38.30 -30.91
CA LEU A 210 23.20 37.57 -29.67
C LEU A 210 24.18 38.32 -28.78
N ILE A 211 25.27 38.85 -29.33
CA ILE A 211 26.26 39.64 -28.60
C ILE A 211 25.61 40.88 -27.98
N ALA A 212 24.84 41.65 -28.77
CA ALA A 212 24.16 42.86 -28.30
C ALA A 212 23.18 42.56 -27.16
N THR A 213 22.33 41.54 -27.33
CA THR A 213 21.33 41.16 -26.32
C THR A 213 21.98 40.61 -25.05
N MET A 214 22.96 39.70 -25.18
CA MET A 214 23.60 39.07 -24.03
C MET A 214 24.48 40.05 -23.25
N ASN A 215 25.09 41.04 -23.93
CA ASN A 215 25.77 42.15 -23.28
C ASN A 215 24.76 43.02 -22.49
N LYS A 216 23.64 43.43 -23.11
CA LYS A 216 22.58 44.20 -22.42
C LYS A 216 22.05 43.46 -21.19
N MET A 217 21.77 42.16 -21.32
CA MET A 217 21.34 41.29 -20.22
C MET A 217 22.40 41.20 -19.11
N ALA A 218 23.68 41.11 -19.46
CA ALA A 218 24.78 41.10 -18.49
C ALA A 218 24.91 42.43 -17.75
N THR A 219 24.73 43.57 -18.43
CA THR A 219 24.74 44.91 -17.81
C THR A 219 23.56 45.10 -16.85
N ALA A 220 22.33 44.86 -17.30
CA ALA A 220 21.13 44.97 -16.48
C ALA A 220 21.17 44.08 -15.23
N MET A 221 21.70 42.85 -15.36
CA MET A 221 21.97 41.95 -14.23
C MET A 221 23.07 42.44 -13.28
N GLN A 222 24.05 43.22 -13.76
CA GLN A 222 25.09 43.83 -12.92
C GLN A 222 24.58 45.09 -12.20
N GLU A 223 23.71 45.87 -12.84
CA GLU A 223 23.11 47.10 -12.31
C GLU A 223 21.92 46.83 -11.38
N GLY A 224 21.31 45.64 -11.46
CA GLY A 224 20.21 45.22 -10.59
C GLY A 224 18.83 45.63 -11.08
N GLU A 225 18.69 45.92 -12.39
CA GLU A 225 17.40 46.24 -13.01
C GLU A 225 16.34 45.13 -12.83
N TYR A 226 16.78 43.88 -12.62
CA TYR A 226 15.93 42.70 -12.50
C TYR A 226 15.87 42.11 -11.08
N ASP A 227 16.47 42.78 -10.09
CA ASP A 227 16.52 42.28 -8.71
C ASP A 227 15.11 42.34 -8.10
N ALA A 228 14.58 41.19 -7.67
CA ALA A 228 13.22 41.08 -7.15
C ALA A 228 13.16 40.29 -5.85
N ASP A 229 12.19 40.64 -5.00
CA ASP A 229 11.80 39.82 -3.86
C ASP A 229 11.07 38.56 -4.35
N ARG A 230 11.21 37.48 -3.57
CA ARG A 230 10.69 36.16 -3.93
C ARG A 230 9.15 36.20 -4.03
N PRO A 231 8.53 35.82 -5.17
CA PRO A 231 7.08 35.78 -5.29
C PRO A 231 6.45 34.86 -4.24
N GLN A 232 5.46 35.36 -3.49
CA GLN A 232 4.72 34.53 -2.54
C GLN A 232 3.82 33.52 -3.28
N SER A 233 4.05 32.24 -3.01
CA SER A 233 3.27 31.07 -3.47
C SER A 233 3.17 30.85 -4.99
N LYS A 234 4.07 30.03 -5.54
CA LYS A 234 3.62 28.99 -6.48
C LYS A 234 3.24 27.75 -5.66
N PRO A 235 2.11 27.08 -5.92
CA PRO A 235 1.77 25.84 -5.24
C PRO A 235 2.83 24.78 -5.57
N THR A 236 3.32 24.09 -4.53
CA THR A 236 4.34 23.04 -4.67
C THR A 236 3.91 22.02 -5.75
N PRO A 237 4.77 21.70 -6.73
CA PRO A 237 4.43 20.77 -7.81
C PRO A 237 3.82 19.46 -7.28
N PRO A 238 2.73 18.94 -7.86
CA PRO A 238 2.11 17.70 -7.39
C PRO A 238 3.05 16.48 -7.35
N ALA A 239 4.11 16.48 -8.16
CA ALA A 239 5.17 15.47 -8.11
C ALA A 239 6.02 15.59 -6.83
N GLU A 240 6.39 16.80 -6.43
CA GLU A 240 7.13 17.06 -5.18
C GLU A 240 6.27 16.75 -3.95
N LEU A 241 4.99 17.11 -3.97
CA LEU A 241 4.05 16.76 -2.90
C LEU A 241 3.92 15.23 -2.72
N ARG A 242 3.84 14.48 -3.82
CA ARG A 242 3.84 13.00 -3.78
C ARG A 242 5.18 12.43 -3.30
N ALA A 243 6.30 12.98 -3.76
CA ALA A 243 7.63 12.54 -3.33
C ALA A 243 7.88 12.84 -1.84
N ALA A 244 7.39 13.98 -1.33
CA ALA A 244 7.44 14.33 0.08
C ALA A 244 6.54 13.41 0.92
N ALA A 245 5.31 13.13 0.46
CA ALA A 245 4.42 12.17 1.12
C ALA A 245 5.03 10.77 1.19
N LEU A 246 5.61 10.27 0.09
CA LEU A 246 6.30 8.97 0.05
C LEU A 246 7.52 8.94 0.99
N ARG A 247 8.32 10.01 1.05
CA ARG A 247 9.45 10.11 2.00
C ARG A 247 8.97 10.09 3.45
N ALA A 248 7.90 10.81 3.77
CA ALA A 248 7.29 10.79 5.10
C ALA A 248 6.77 9.39 5.45
N GLU A 249 6.08 8.70 4.52
CA GLU A 249 5.59 7.33 4.71
C GLU A 249 6.73 6.33 4.95
N ILE A 250 7.88 6.48 4.26
CA ILE A 250 9.09 5.67 4.50
C ILE A 250 9.65 5.92 5.91
N THR A 251 9.82 7.18 6.32
CA THR A 251 10.32 7.53 7.67
C THR A 251 9.36 7.08 8.79
N ASP A 252 8.05 7.19 8.58
CA ASP A 252 7.05 6.67 9.53
C ASP A 252 7.09 5.14 9.64
N ALA A 253 7.34 4.44 8.53
CA ALA A 253 7.50 2.98 8.53
C ALA A 253 8.77 2.54 9.29
N GLU A 254 9.89 3.25 9.15
CA GLU A 254 11.10 3.02 9.95
C GLU A 254 10.82 3.21 11.46
N GLY A 255 10.06 4.25 11.81
CA GLY A 255 9.64 4.52 13.20
C GLY A 255 8.69 3.49 13.82
N LEU A 256 8.04 2.63 13.02
CA LEU A 256 7.24 1.51 13.51
C LEU A 256 8.10 0.31 13.92
N GLY A 257 9.29 0.13 13.33
CA GLY A 257 10.21 -0.95 13.68
C GLY A 257 10.66 -0.89 15.15
N LEU A 258 11.13 0.29 15.58
CA LEU A 258 11.51 0.55 16.99
C LEU A 258 10.35 0.26 17.96
N LYS A 259 9.13 0.70 17.63
CA LYS A 259 7.93 0.45 18.45
C LYS A 259 7.56 -1.03 18.53
N LEU A 260 7.85 -1.83 17.50
CA LEU A 260 7.66 -3.29 17.55
C LEU A 260 8.72 -3.96 18.42
N GLU A 261 9.97 -3.53 18.33
CA GLU A 261 11.06 -4.04 19.17
C GLU A 261 10.80 -3.77 20.66
N ASP A 262 10.38 -2.56 21.02
CA ASP A 262 9.93 -2.19 22.38
C ASP A 262 8.76 -3.05 22.88
N ARG A 263 7.83 -3.42 21.99
CA ARG A 263 6.71 -4.31 22.37
C ARG A 263 7.20 -5.74 22.56
N GLU A 264 8.20 -6.18 21.81
CA GLU A 264 8.74 -7.52 21.94
C GLU A 264 9.62 -7.68 23.19
N THR A 265 10.36 -6.65 23.62
CA THR A 265 11.06 -6.66 24.91
C THR A 265 10.07 -6.76 26.08
N VAL A 266 9.01 -5.94 26.10
CA VAL A 266 7.94 -6.02 27.10
C VAL A 266 7.26 -7.40 27.11
N ILE A 267 7.00 -8.01 25.94
CA ILE A 267 6.47 -9.38 25.86
C ILE A 267 7.45 -10.40 26.45
N LYS A 268 8.76 -10.27 26.21
CA LYS A 268 9.80 -11.15 26.79
C LYS A 268 9.85 -11.02 28.31
N GLU A 269 9.70 -9.81 28.86
CA GLU A 269 9.66 -9.58 30.31
C GLU A 269 8.38 -10.10 30.96
N LEU A 270 7.21 -9.84 30.37
CA LEU A 270 5.93 -10.38 30.85
C LEU A 270 5.93 -11.92 30.84
N LYS A 271 6.52 -12.56 29.83
CA LYS A 271 6.69 -14.03 29.79
C LYS A 271 7.58 -14.54 30.93
N LYS A 272 8.69 -13.84 31.26
CA LYS A 272 9.54 -14.19 32.41
C LYS A 272 8.78 -14.05 33.73
N SER A 273 8.08 -12.92 33.92
CA SER A 273 7.28 -12.66 35.12
C SER A 273 6.17 -13.70 35.33
N LEU A 274 5.44 -14.04 34.25
CA LEU A 274 4.41 -15.08 34.28
C LEU A 274 4.97 -16.46 34.67
N LYS A 275 6.18 -16.82 34.19
CA LYS A 275 6.83 -18.07 34.58
C LYS A 275 7.13 -18.11 36.08
N ILE A 276 7.73 -17.04 36.62
CA ILE A 276 8.03 -16.91 38.05
C ILE A 276 6.74 -17.01 38.88
N LYS A 277 5.67 -16.32 38.47
CA LYS A 277 4.37 -16.41 39.16
C LYS A 277 3.73 -17.81 39.09
N GLY A 278 3.95 -18.56 38.02
CA GLY A 278 3.55 -19.97 37.93
C GLY A 278 4.33 -20.87 38.89
N GLU A 279 5.64 -20.64 39.04
CA GLU A 279 6.50 -21.35 39.99
C GLU A 279 6.11 -21.06 41.45
N GLU A 280 5.89 -19.78 41.80
CA GLU A 280 5.37 -19.35 43.10
C GLU A 280 4.01 -19.99 43.45
N LEU A 281 3.07 -20.02 42.48
CA LEU A 281 1.73 -20.58 42.67
C LEU A 281 1.79 -22.10 42.85
N SER A 282 2.68 -22.78 42.13
CA SER A 282 2.94 -24.22 42.32
C SER A 282 3.46 -24.51 43.74
N GLU A 283 4.41 -23.70 44.25
CA GLU A 283 4.91 -23.82 45.62
C GLU A 283 3.79 -23.57 46.65
N ALA A 284 2.95 -22.55 46.44
CA ALA A 284 1.81 -22.25 47.29
C ALA A 284 0.80 -23.41 47.34
N ASN A 285 0.50 -24.05 46.20
CA ASN A 285 -0.38 -25.23 46.14
C ASN A 285 0.21 -26.44 46.88
N VAL A 286 1.52 -26.67 46.80
CA VAL A 286 2.19 -27.73 47.58
C VAL A 286 2.11 -27.45 49.09
N ARG A 287 2.33 -26.19 49.51
CA ARG A 287 2.15 -25.78 50.91
C ARG A 287 0.71 -25.96 51.39
N LEU A 288 -0.27 -25.62 50.56
CA LEU A 288 -1.69 -25.77 50.86
C LEU A 288 -2.06 -27.25 51.04
N SER A 289 -1.67 -28.13 50.11
CA SER A 289 -1.92 -29.58 50.22
C SER A 289 -1.22 -30.23 51.44
N LEU A 290 -0.07 -29.70 51.87
CA LEU A 290 0.59 -30.10 53.12
C LEU A 290 -0.18 -29.65 54.37
N LEU A 291 -0.85 -28.50 54.34
CA LEU A 291 -1.69 -28.02 55.44
C LEU A 291 -3.02 -28.77 55.50
N GLU A 292 -3.65 -29.06 54.36
CA GLU A 292 -4.85 -29.91 54.27
C GLU A 292 -4.58 -31.29 54.88
N LYS A 293 -3.51 -31.98 54.48
CA LYS A 293 -3.14 -33.28 55.08
C LYS A 293 -2.87 -33.22 56.58
N LYS A 294 -2.32 -32.10 57.07
CA LYS A 294 -2.15 -31.89 58.52
C LYS A 294 -3.51 -31.70 59.21
N LEU A 295 -4.42 -30.94 58.61
CA LEU A 295 -5.78 -30.75 59.11
C LEU A 295 -6.53 -32.08 59.17
N ASP A 296 -6.49 -32.91 58.11
CA ASP A 296 -7.10 -34.24 58.08
C ASP A 296 -6.55 -35.14 59.21
N SER A 297 -5.22 -35.14 59.39
CA SER A 297 -4.59 -35.93 60.47
C SER A 297 -4.98 -35.43 61.86
N ALA A 298 -5.08 -34.11 62.06
CA ALA A 298 -5.46 -33.51 63.33
C ALA A 298 -6.96 -33.69 63.64
N SER A 299 -7.82 -33.69 62.61
CA SER A 299 -9.24 -34.03 62.74
C SER A 299 -9.39 -35.48 63.19
N LYS A 300 -8.71 -36.42 62.51
CA LYS A 300 -8.74 -37.83 62.89
C LYS A 300 -8.21 -38.06 64.31
N ASP A 301 -7.09 -37.44 64.69
CA ASP A 301 -6.55 -37.49 66.05
C ASP A 301 -7.52 -36.91 67.10
N ALA A 302 -8.40 -35.97 66.72
CA ALA A 302 -9.44 -35.43 67.58
C ALA A 302 -10.64 -36.38 67.69
N ASP A 303 -11.10 -36.95 66.57
CA ASP A 303 -12.17 -37.95 66.53
C ASP A 303 -11.81 -39.19 67.36
N ASP A 304 -10.59 -39.72 67.18
CA ASP A 304 -9.98 -40.80 67.96
C ASP A 304 -9.89 -40.50 69.48
N ARG A 305 -9.91 -39.23 69.88
CA ARG A 305 -9.96 -38.81 71.30
C ARG A 305 -11.39 -38.68 71.80
N VAL A 306 -12.29 -38.15 70.98
CA VAL A 306 -13.73 -38.07 71.29
C VAL A 306 -14.28 -39.46 71.52
N GLU A 307 -13.97 -40.43 70.65
CA GLU A 307 -14.36 -41.83 70.81
C GLU A 307 -13.87 -42.41 72.15
N LYS A 308 -12.58 -42.22 72.49
CA LYS A 308 -12.00 -42.69 73.77
C LYS A 308 -12.63 -42.01 74.99
N ILE A 309 -13.04 -40.75 74.90
CA ILE A 309 -13.75 -40.04 75.97
C ILE A 309 -15.17 -40.56 76.09
N GLN A 310 -15.85 -40.82 74.97
CA GLN A 310 -17.20 -41.39 74.93
C GLN A 310 -17.22 -42.79 75.55
N THR A 311 -16.29 -43.68 75.19
CA THR A 311 -16.19 -45.01 75.81
C THR A 311 -16.04 -44.93 77.33
N LYS A 312 -15.17 -44.04 77.84
CA LYS A 312 -14.99 -43.84 79.28
C LYS A 312 -16.22 -43.23 79.95
N LEU A 313 -16.95 -42.35 79.26
CA LEU A 313 -18.21 -41.80 79.75
C LEU A 313 -19.27 -42.90 79.89
N ASP A 314 -19.39 -43.77 78.90
CA ASP A 314 -20.35 -44.89 78.91
C ASP A 314 -19.99 -45.95 79.97
N GLU A 315 -18.70 -46.27 80.14
CA GLU A 315 -18.18 -47.09 81.25
C GLU A 315 -18.51 -46.46 82.63
N THR A 316 -18.34 -45.14 82.77
CA THR A 316 -18.63 -44.43 84.02
C THR A 316 -20.14 -44.36 84.29
N GLN A 317 -20.97 -44.13 83.27
CA GLN A 317 -22.44 -44.12 83.40
C GLN A 317 -23.00 -45.50 83.72
N THR A 318 -22.45 -46.57 83.14
CA THR A 318 -22.86 -47.95 83.46
C THR A 318 -22.45 -48.35 84.88
N LEU A 319 -21.26 -47.92 85.34
CA LEU A 319 -20.84 -48.08 86.73
C LEU A 319 -21.74 -47.29 87.69
N LEU A 320 -22.10 -46.05 87.34
CA LEU A 320 -23.00 -45.19 88.12
C LEU A 320 -24.39 -45.84 88.25
N LYS A 321 -25.01 -46.24 87.14
CA LYS A 321 -26.32 -46.93 87.14
C LYS A 321 -26.30 -48.22 87.96
N LYS A 322 -25.19 -48.97 87.89
CA LYS A 322 -25.02 -50.16 88.75
C LYS A 322 -24.98 -49.77 90.23
N LYS A 323 -24.28 -48.68 90.59
CA LYS A 323 -24.24 -48.17 91.97
C LYS A 323 -25.57 -47.61 92.43
N GLU A 324 -26.29 -46.88 91.59
CA GLU A 324 -27.66 -46.41 91.85
C GLU A 324 -28.58 -47.59 92.14
N LYS A 325 -28.52 -48.66 91.33
CA LYS A 325 -29.27 -49.90 91.57
C LYS A 325 -28.86 -50.63 92.85
N GLU A 326 -27.56 -50.74 93.14
CA GLU A 326 -27.07 -51.31 94.41
C GLU A 326 -27.54 -50.48 95.63
N PHE A 327 -27.63 -49.15 95.51
CA PHE A 327 -28.20 -48.29 96.55
C PHE A 327 -29.72 -48.41 96.66
N GLU A 328 -30.45 -48.52 95.55
CA GLU A 328 -31.90 -48.74 95.52
C GLU A 328 -32.25 -50.08 96.16
N GLU A 329 -31.57 -51.17 95.78
CA GLU A 329 -31.70 -52.49 96.43
C GLU A 329 -31.36 -52.45 97.94
N THR A 330 -30.38 -51.63 98.35
CA THR A 330 -30.05 -51.44 99.77
C THR A 330 -31.10 -50.59 100.49
N MET A 331 -31.68 -49.58 99.84
CA MET A 331 -32.73 -48.74 100.39
C MET A 331 -34.04 -49.51 100.55
N ASP A 332 -34.40 -50.34 99.57
CA ASP A 332 -35.55 -51.25 99.65
C ASP A 332 -35.36 -52.29 100.76
N ALA A 333 -34.14 -52.84 100.92
CA ALA A 333 -33.82 -53.74 102.03
C ALA A 333 -33.95 -53.02 103.39
N LEU A 334 -33.42 -51.79 103.51
CA LEU A 334 -33.55 -50.99 104.73
C LEU A 334 -35.00 -50.55 105.00
N GLN A 335 -35.81 -50.30 103.97
CA GLN A 335 -37.22 -49.98 104.12
C GLN A 335 -38.03 -51.22 104.52
N ALA A 336 -37.71 -52.40 103.97
CA ALA A 336 -38.27 -53.67 104.41
C ALA A 336 -37.89 -53.97 105.88
N ASP A 337 -36.65 -53.70 106.28
CA ASP A 337 -36.22 -53.78 107.69
C ASP A 337 -36.96 -52.76 108.57
N ILE A 338 -37.23 -51.53 108.09
CA ILE A 338 -38.04 -50.53 108.81
C ILE A 338 -39.48 -51.01 108.96
N ASP A 339 -40.11 -51.49 107.88
CA ASP A 339 -41.49 -51.97 107.89
C ASP A 339 -41.62 -53.23 108.76
N GLN A 340 -40.61 -54.11 108.73
CA GLN A 340 -40.51 -55.23 109.65
C GLN A 340 -40.39 -54.74 111.09
N LEU A 341 -39.46 -53.82 111.41
CA LEU A 341 -39.30 -53.25 112.75
C LEU A 341 -40.54 -52.46 113.21
N GLU A 342 -41.31 -51.85 112.31
CA GLU A 342 -42.59 -51.21 112.61
C GLU A 342 -43.68 -52.25 112.91
N SER A 343 -43.73 -53.34 112.14
CA SER A 343 -44.62 -54.47 112.41
C SER A 343 -44.27 -55.16 113.74
N GLU A 344 -42.98 -55.38 114.01
CA GLU A 344 -42.45 -55.88 115.28
C GLU A 344 -42.72 -54.89 116.40
N LYS A 345 -42.67 -53.57 116.19
CA LYS A 345 -43.02 -52.52 117.17
C LYS A 345 -44.53 -52.46 117.45
N VAL A 346 -45.37 -52.78 116.47
CA VAL A 346 -46.84 -52.94 116.66
C VAL A 346 -47.13 -54.24 117.40
N GLU A 347 -46.50 -55.35 117.00
CA GLU A 347 -46.58 -56.65 117.67
C GLU A 347 -46.00 -56.58 119.09
N LEU A 348 -44.93 -55.82 119.31
CA LEU A 348 -44.34 -55.52 120.60
C LEU A 348 -45.18 -54.53 121.40
N LYS A 349 -45.94 -53.61 120.80
CA LYS A 349 -46.98 -52.86 121.54
C LYS A 349 -48.09 -53.79 122.02
N GLN A 350 -48.49 -54.78 121.22
CA GLN A 350 -49.44 -55.81 121.63
C GLN A 350 -48.86 -56.75 122.71
N ARG A 351 -47.58 -57.16 122.61
CA ARG A 351 -46.89 -57.98 123.62
C ARG A 351 -46.53 -57.20 124.88
N LEU A 352 -46.23 -55.91 124.80
CA LEU A 352 -45.93 -55.01 125.94
C LEU A 352 -47.16 -54.78 126.83
N ASN A 353 -48.37 -54.91 126.28
CA ASN A 353 -49.61 -54.97 127.05
C ASN A 353 -49.77 -56.29 127.83
N ASN A 354 -49.03 -57.36 127.47
CA ASN A 354 -49.25 -58.72 127.96
C ASN A 354 -48.12 -59.35 128.79
N GLN A 355 -46.84 -58.97 128.60
CA GLN A 355 -45.70 -59.34 129.48
C GLN A 355 -44.48 -58.47 129.10
N SER A 356 -43.90 -57.64 129.96
CA SER A 356 -43.27 -57.88 131.26
C SER A 356 -41.93 -58.64 131.22
N LYS A 357 -40.85 -57.87 131.44
CA LYS A 357 -39.58 -58.21 132.12
C LYS A 357 -38.50 -59.00 131.36
N ARG A 358 -37.37 -58.27 131.19
CA ARG A 358 -35.94 -58.67 131.13
C ARG A 358 -35.34 -59.09 129.78
N THR A 359 -34.05 -58.83 129.46
CA THR A 359 -33.05 -57.79 129.85
C THR A 359 -31.71 -58.13 129.14
N ILE A 360 -31.16 -57.21 128.31
CA ILE A 360 -29.72 -56.80 128.16
C ILE A 360 -28.65 -57.90 127.87
N GLU A 361 -27.55 -57.76 127.12
CA GLU A 361 -26.79 -56.64 126.48
C GLU A 361 -26.68 -56.89 124.94
N GLY A 362 -25.77 -56.35 124.10
CA GLY A 362 -24.62 -55.43 124.24
C GLY A 362 -23.94 -55.11 122.90
N LEU A 363 -22.96 -54.18 122.87
CA LEU A 363 -22.39 -53.60 121.63
C LEU A 363 -20.91 -53.14 121.73
N ARG A 364 -20.32 -52.86 120.55
CA ARG A 364 -19.11 -52.07 120.20
C ARG A 364 -17.76 -52.83 120.09
N GLY A 365 -16.87 -52.47 119.15
CA GLY A 365 -16.86 -51.31 118.23
C GLY A 365 -15.94 -51.43 116.99
N ALA A 366 -15.84 -50.34 116.22
CA ALA A 366 -15.25 -50.23 114.87
C ALA A 366 -13.78 -49.70 114.89
N PRO A 367 -13.19 -49.11 113.81
CA PRO A 367 -13.29 -49.28 112.35
C PRO A 367 -11.90 -49.45 111.66
N ALA A 368 -11.79 -49.58 110.32
CA ALA A 368 -10.76 -48.89 109.51
C ALA A 368 -10.89 -49.07 107.97
N SER A 369 -10.56 -48.00 107.25
CA SER A 369 -10.48 -47.80 105.80
C SER A 369 -9.32 -48.53 105.09
N GLY A 370 -9.41 -48.72 103.76
CA GLY A 370 -8.22 -48.80 102.88
C GLY A 370 -8.33 -49.74 101.67
N VAL A 371 -8.55 -49.19 100.47
CA VAL A 371 -8.54 -49.93 99.19
C VAL A 371 -7.33 -49.53 98.34
N ALA A 372 -6.59 -50.50 97.78
CA ALA A 372 -5.84 -50.37 96.51
C ALA A 372 -5.37 -51.74 95.99
N SER A 373 -5.23 -51.89 94.67
CA SER A 373 -5.10 -53.18 93.97
C SER A 373 -3.78 -53.36 93.18
N ILE A 374 -3.03 -54.41 93.51
CA ILE A 374 -2.51 -55.48 92.63
C ILE A 374 -2.09 -55.10 91.18
N VAL A 375 -0.76 -55.10 90.91
CA VAL A 375 0.04 -55.87 89.88
C VAL A 375 -0.46 -55.96 88.41
N SER A 376 0.33 -56.16 87.33
CA SER A 376 1.74 -55.96 86.89
C SER A 376 1.93 -56.70 85.53
N GLY A 377 2.97 -56.39 84.73
CA GLY A 377 3.39 -57.13 83.52
C GLY A 377 2.58 -56.83 82.23
N ILE A 378 3.10 -56.67 81.00
CA ILE A 378 4.32 -57.06 80.25
C ILE A 378 4.27 -58.46 79.57
N ALA A 379 4.61 -58.46 78.27
CA ALA A 379 4.68 -59.56 77.29
C ALA A 379 3.32 -60.16 76.81
N GLY A 380 3.14 -60.59 75.56
CA GLY A 380 4.00 -60.55 74.36
C GLY A 380 3.47 -61.48 73.24
N GLY A 381 3.81 -61.23 71.96
CA GLY A 381 3.48 -62.11 70.81
C GLY A 381 3.28 -61.34 69.49
N VAL A 382 4.13 -61.42 68.45
CA VAL A 382 4.34 -62.48 67.41
C VAL A 382 3.10 -62.73 66.52
N SER A 383 3.16 -62.87 65.18
CA SER A 383 4.26 -62.84 64.17
C SER A 383 3.70 -62.99 62.74
N ALA A 384 4.47 -62.55 61.70
CA ALA A 384 4.47 -63.01 60.27
C ALA A 384 3.14 -63.05 59.47
N GLY A 385 3.01 -62.66 58.20
CA GLY A 385 3.92 -62.53 57.03
C GLY A 385 3.21 -63.18 55.80
N PRO A 386 3.81 -63.34 54.60
CA PRO A 386 4.95 -62.65 53.97
C PRO A 386 4.76 -62.30 52.45
N GLY A 387 5.74 -61.59 51.86
CA GLY A 387 6.01 -61.56 50.39
C GLY A 387 5.16 -60.60 49.53
N ALA A 388 5.63 -60.05 48.40
CA ALA A 388 6.94 -59.94 47.75
C ALA A 388 6.98 -58.56 47.04
N GLY A 389 8.08 -57.85 46.80
CA GLY A 389 9.27 -58.23 46.04
C GLY A 389 9.27 -57.53 44.66
N GLY A 390 10.17 -56.55 44.45
CA GLY A 390 10.59 -56.12 43.10
C GLY A 390 10.47 -54.62 42.75
N GLY A 391 11.51 -54.11 42.07
CA GLY A 391 11.36 -53.13 40.99
C GLY A 391 11.51 -51.65 41.34
N SER A 392 12.73 -51.11 41.20
CA SER A 392 12.93 -49.67 40.99
C SER A 392 12.64 -49.30 39.53
N GLY A 393 11.87 -48.24 39.30
CA GLY A 393 11.60 -47.70 37.96
C GLY A 393 10.67 -46.49 37.99
N PRO A 394 10.87 -45.46 37.14
CA PRO A 394 10.01 -44.29 37.12
C PRO A 394 8.67 -44.60 36.45
N VAL A 395 7.57 -44.30 37.12
CA VAL A 395 6.22 -44.39 36.54
C VAL A 395 6.06 -43.28 35.50
N GLN A 396 6.24 -43.61 34.22
CA GLN A 396 5.77 -42.75 33.14
C GLN A 396 4.25 -42.79 33.09
N VAL A 397 3.61 -41.74 33.59
CA VAL A 397 2.21 -41.44 33.30
C VAL A 397 2.13 -41.11 31.80
N LYS A 398 1.63 -42.05 30.99
CA LYS A 398 1.17 -41.74 29.64
C LYS A 398 -0.17 -41.04 29.77
N ASP A 399 -0.21 -39.76 29.43
CA ASP A 399 -1.48 -39.04 29.26
C ASP A 399 -2.38 -39.81 28.30
N SER A 400 -3.65 -39.97 28.67
CA SER A 400 -4.61 -40.71 27.85
C SER A 400 -4.75 -40.01 26.50
N PRO A 401 -4.53 -40.69 25.35
CA PRO A 401 -4.63 -40.05 24.04
C PRO A 401 -6.05 -39.52 23.75
N LEU A 402 -7.07 -40.09 24.41
CA LEU A 402 -8.44 -39.60 24.37
C LEU A 402 -8.58 -38.22 25.06
N LEU A 403 -7.83 -37.98 26.14
CA LEU A 403 -7.82 -36.70 26.84
C LEU A 403 -7.12 -35.61 26.02
N LEU A 404 -6.02 -35.94 25.34
CA LEU A 404 -5.35 -35.02 24.41
C LEU A 404 -6.27 -34.64 23.23
N GLN A 405 -6.94 -35.62 22.63
CA GLN A 405 -7.94 -35.38 21.58
C GLN A 405 -9.12 -34.52 22.07
N GLN A 406 -9.56 -34.71 23.31
CA GLN A 406 -10.60 -33.88 23.93
C GLN A 406 -10.11 -32.44 24.18
N ILE A 407 -8.87 -32.25 24.61
CA ILE A 407 -8.25 -30.93 24.78
C ILE A 407 -8.18 -30.20 23.44
N ASP A 408 -7.73 -30.86 22.36
CA ASP A 408 -7.65 -30.26 21.03
C ASP A 408 -9.03 -29.86 20.49
N ALA A 409 -10.05 -30.72 20.67
CA ALA A 409 -11.43 -30.41 20.29
C ALA A 409 -11.97 -29.19 21.05
N LEU A 410 -11.76 -29.14 22.38
CA LEU A 410 -12.16 -27.99 23.21
C LEU A 410 -11.40 -26.71 22.84
N GLN A 411 -10.11 -26.79 22.53
CA GLN A 411 -9.35 -25.65 22.03
C GLN A 411 -9.90 -25.13 20.70
N LEU A 412 -10.34 -26.01 19.80
CA LEU A 412 -10.97 -25.61 18.54
C LEU A 412 -12.33 -24.93 18.77
N SER A 413 -13.16 -25.47 19.68
CA SER A 413 -14.42 -24.83 20.10
C SER A 413 -14.19 -23.45 20.74
N ILE A 414 -13.17 -23.31 21.59
CA ILE A 414 -12.80 -22.01 22.20
C ILE A 414 -12.35 -21.02 21.11
N LYS A 415 -11.51 -21.44 20.15
CA LYS A 415 -11.10 -20.60 19.01
C LYS A 415 -12.30 -20.17 18.16
N HIS A 416 -13.27 -21.06 17.93
CA HIS A 416 -14.51 -20.73 17.22
C HIS A 416 -15.34 -19.69 17.98
N LEU A 417 -15.57 -19.90 19.29
CA LEU A 417 -16.29 -18.96 20.15
C LEU A 417 -15.58 -17.60 20.25
N GLN A 418 -14.25 -17.58 20.30
CA GLN A 418 -13.45 -16.35 20.24
C GLN A 418 -13.63 -15.63 18.89
N SER A 419 -13.66 -16.36 17.78
CA SER A 419 -13.90 -15.80 16.44
C SER A 419 -15.31 -15.19 16.33
N GLU A 420 -16.35 -15.88 16.81
CA GLU A 420 -17.72 -15.35 16.92
C GLU A 420 -17.77 -14.10 17.81
N ASN A 421 -17.16 -14.14 18.99
CA ASN A 421 -17.14 -13.02 19.92
C ASN A 421 -16.44 -11.79 19.32
N ASN A 422 -15.33 -11.99 18.60
CA ASN A 422 -14.62 -10.94 17.87
C ASN A 422 -15.44 -10.42 16.68
N ARG A 423 -16.16 -11.28 15.93
CA ARG A 423 -17.08 -10.89 14.86
C ARG A 423 -18.21 -10.01 15.37
N LEU A 424 -18.79 -10.36 16.52
CA LEU A 424 -19.88 -9.61 17.16
C LEU A 424 -19.39 -8.28 17.74
N LYS A 425 -18.28 -8.27 18.50
CA LYS A 425 -17.65 -7.03 19.00
C LYS A 425 -17.23 -6.09 17.87
N GLY A 426 -16.68 -6.65 16.79
CA GLY A 426 -16.27 -5.91 15.59
C GLY A 426 -17.42 -5.53 14.64
N ALA A 427 -18.67 -5.92 14.91
CA ALA A 427 -19.77 -5.76 13.96
C ALA A 427 -20.05 -4.29 13.62
N GLN A 428 -20.07 -3.40 14.61
CA GLN A 428 -20.26 -1.96 14.40
C GLN A 428 -19.12 -1.35 13.59
N MET A 429 -17.87 -1.70 13.89
CA MET A 429 -16.69 -1.24 13.13
C MET A 429 -16.72 -1.74 11.68
N LYS A 430 -17.11 -3.00 11.47
CA LYS A 430 -17.27 -3.59 10.14
C LYS A 430 -18.39 -2.90 9.34
N LEU A 431 -19.52 -2.57 9.98
CA LEU A 431 -20.60 -1.82 9.34
C LEU A 431 -20.20 -0.38 9.02
N ALA A 432 -19.48 0.30 9.93
CA ALA A 432 -18.96 1.64 9.67
C ALA A 432 -18.02 1.64 8.45
N LEU A 433 -17.06 0.70 8.40
CA LEU A 433 -16.15 0.54 7.26
C LEU A 433 -16.88 0.17 5.97
N ALA A 434 -17.87 -0.73 6.02
CA ALA A 434 -18.66 -1.15 4.87
C ALA A 434 -19.67 -0.10 4.39
N SER A 435 -19.96 0.94 5.17
CA SER A 435 -20.78 2.08 4.74
C SER A 435 -20.02 3.10 3.88
N LEU A 436 -18.68 3.00 3.85
CA LEU A 436 -17.83 3.77 2.95
C LEU A 436 -17.83 3.15 1.55
N ALA A 437 -17.74 3.98 0.52
CA ALA A 437 -17.66 3.51 -0.86
C ALA A 437 -16.36 2.69 -1.07
N PRO A 438 -16.42 1.50 -1.69
CA PRO A 438 -15.24 0.67 -1.89
C PRO A 438 -14.25 1.36 -2.85
N LEU A 439 -13.02 1.54 -2.39
CA LEU A 439 -11.94 2.16 -3.18
C LEU A 439 -11.46 1.20 -4.26
N GLN A 440 -12.05 1.29 -5.45
CA GLN A 440 -11.52 0.66 -6.65
C GLN A 440 -10.39 1.53 -7.22
N VAL A 441 -9.14 1.19 -6.90
CA VAL A 441 -7.99 1.78 -7.57
C VAL A 441 -8.01 1.35 -9.04
N PRO A 442 -7.97 2.28 -10.02
CA PRO A 442 -7.76 1.91 -11.41
C PRO A 442 -6.47 1.11 -11.53
N ARG A 443 -6.47 -0.03 -12.25
CA ARG A 443 -5.24 -0.79 -12.52
C ARG A 443 -4.30 0.04 -13.41
N VAL A 444 -3.47 0.87 -12.79
CA VAL A 444 -2.29 1.50 -13.41
C VAL A 444 -1.29 0.37 -13.66
N ALA A 445 -1.31 -0.17 -14.87
CA ALA A 445 -0.61 -1.41 -15.18
C ALA A 445 0.90 -1.19 -15.36
N LEU A 446 1.70 -1.81 -14.48
CA LEU A 446 3.08 -2.17 -14.82
C LEU A 446 3.08 -3.21 -15.96
N PRO A 447 4.02 -3.16 -16.93
CA PRO A 447 3.82 -3.81 -18.24
C PRO A 447 3.68 -5.35 -18.25
N LYS A 448 4.10 -6.06 -17.20
CA LYS A 448 4.32 -7.52 -17.25
C LYS A 448 3.11 -8.40 -16.88
N ALA A 449 2.04 -7.86 -16.31
CA ALA A 449 0.95 -8.66 -15.73
C ALA A 449 -0.24 -8.98 -16.69
N ARG A 450 -0.10 -8.79 -18.01
CA ARG A 450 -1.22 -8.87 -18.98
C ARG A 450 -1.31 -10.14 -19.83
N GLN A 451 -0.37 -11.07 -19.75
CA GLN A 451 -0.17 -12.08 -20.79
C GLN A 451 -1.28 -13.14 -20.99
N ALA A 452 -2.19 -13.35 -20.03
CA ALA A 452 -3.28 -14.34 -20.16
C ALA A 452 -4.62 -13.70 -20.57
N GLU A 453 -5.15 -12.77 -19.75
CA GLU A 453 -6.46 -12.13 -19.98
C GLU A 453 -6.50 -11.29 -21.28
N ALA A 454 -5.36 -10.81 -21.77
CA ALA A 454 -5.32 -9.98 -22.97
C ALA A 454 -5.46 -10.75 -24.30
N LEU A 455 -5.24 -12.07 -24.34
CA LEU A 455 -5.06 -12.80 -25.60
C LEU A 455 -6.32 -12.86 -26.47
N ALA A 456 -7.48 -13.19 -25.90
CA ALA A 456 -8.75 -13.25 -26.63
C ALA A 456 -9.18 -11.86 -27.13
N THR A 457 -9.18 -10.87 -26.23
CA THR A 457 -9.41 -9.45 -26.56
C THR A 457 -8.51 -8.95 -27.68
N HIS A 458 -7.21 -9.27 -27.63
CA HIS A 458 -6.23 -8.83 -28.61
C HIS A 458 -6.40 -9.54 -29.97
N ALA A 459 -6.81 -10.82 -29.98
CA ALA A 459 -7.15 -11.54 -31.21
C ALA A 459 -8.39 -10.95 -31.89
N LEU A 460 -9.45 -10.67 -31.12
CA LEU A 460 -10.67 -10.01 -31.62
C LEU A 460 -10.38 -8.59 -32.11
N TYR A 461 -9.58 -7.82 -31.37
CA TYR A 461 -9.13 -6.48 -31.76
C TYR A 461 -8.36 -6.52 -33.09
N ARG A 462 -7.37 -7.41 -33.23
CA ARG A 462 -6.60 -7.58 -34.48
C ARG A 462 -7.49 -7.94 -35.67
N ARG A 463 -8.44 -8.87 -35.47
CA ARG A 463 -9.43 -9.26 -36.49
C ARG A 463 -10.34 -8.09 -36.88
N SER A 464 -10.76 -7.27 -35.91
CA SER A 464 -11.53 -6.04 -36.14
C SER A 464 -10.75 -5.02 -36.96
N SER A 465 -9.49 -4.72 -36.59
CA SER A 465 -8.63 -3.80 -37.35
C SER A 465 -8.40 -4.26 -38.79
N GLN A 466 -8.16 -5.56 -39.02
CA GLN A 466 -7.96 -6.13 -40.36
C GLN A 466 -9.23 -6.03 -41.23
N LEU A 467 -10.41 -6.28 -40.66
CA LEU A 467 -11.67 -6.11 -41.38
C LEU A 467 -11.97 -4.64 -41.67
N LEU A 468 -11.67 -3.74 -40.73
CA LEU A 468 -11.83 -2.29 -40.91
C LEU A 468 -10.89 -1.75 -42.00
N GLU A 469 -9.63 -2.19 -42.03
CA GLU A 469 -8.69 -1.85 -43.11
C GLU A 469 -9.19 -2.39 -44.46
N THR A 470 -9.68 -3.63 -44.50
CA THR A 470 -10.27 -4.22 -45.72
C THR A 470 -11.47 -3.43 -46.21
N LEU A 471 -12.34 -2.97 -45.29
CA LEU A 471 -13.49 -2.10 -45.59
C LEU A 471 -13.04 -0.76 -46.17
N TYR A 472 -12.06 -0.09 -45.54
CA TYR A 472 -11.54 1.19 -46.03
C TYR A 472 -10.87 1.05 -47.40
N GLN A 473 -10.09 -0.01 -47.63
CA GLN A 473 -9.53 -0.29 -48.95
C GLN A 473 -10.63 -0.53 -49.99
N MET A 474 -11.71 -1.24 -49.64
CA MET A 474 -12.83 -1.49 -50.55
C MET A 474 -13.68 -0.24 -50.83
N SER A 475 -13.92 0.62 -49.83
CA SER A 475 -14.69 1.87 -50.02
C SER A 475 -13.90 2.91 -50.81
N ALA A 476 -12.59 3.04 -50.56
CA ALA A 476 -11.73 3.96 -51.31
C ALA A 476 -11.48 3.53 -52.77
N ASN A 477 -11.58 2.23 -53.08
CA ASN A 477 -11.32 1.68 -54.42
C ASN A 477 -12.58 1.26 -55.20
N ALA A 478 -13.77 1.75 -54.80
CA ALA A 478 -15.01 1.51 -55.52
C ALA A 478 -14.96 2.11 -56.94
N LYS A 479 -14.98 1.25 -57.97
CA LYS A 479 -14.88 1.64 -59.39
C LYS A 479 -16.00 1.03 -60.21
N VAL A 480 -16.55 1.80 -61.15
CA VAL A 480 -17.60 1.34 -62.09
C VAL A 480 -17.05 0.23 -62.98
N VAL A 481 -17.84 -0.84 -63.18
CA VAL A 481 -17.46 -1.99 -64.01
C VAL A 481 -17.37 -1.59 -65.49
N ASN A 482 -16.18 -1.69 -66.08
CA ASN A 482 -15.95 -1.32 -67.47
C ASN A 482 -16.50 -2.39 -68.44
N MET A 483 -17.54 -2.04 -69.20
CA MET A 483 -18.21 -2.93 -70.17
C MET A 483 -17.41 -3.16 -71.46
N LYS A 484 -16.35 -2.39 -71.74
CA LYS A 484 -15.60 -2.43 -73.02
C LYS A 484 -14.38 -3.38 -73.01
N GLN A 485 -14.10 -4.08 -71.91
CA GLN A 485 -12.89 -4.90 -71.76
C GLN A 485 -13.07 -6.36 -72.21
N ASN A 486 -12.71 -6.63 -73.47
CA ASN A 486 -12.63 -7.98 -74.06
C ASN A 486 -11.45 -8.86 -73.57
N LYS A 487 -10.65 -8.38 -72.58
CA LYS A 487 -9.40 -9.03 -72.13
C LYS A 487 -9.51 -9.89 -70.86
N SER A 488 -10.71 -10.11 -70.32
CA SER A 488 -10.90 -10.96 -69.14
C SER A 488 -12.06 -11.94 -69.37
N ALA A 489 -11.82 -13.21 -69.05
CA ALA A 489 -12.71 -14.34 -69.32
C ALA A 489 -14.04 -14.31 -68.54
N ARG A 490 -14.24 -13.35 -67.63
CA ARG A 490 -15.47 -13.18 -66.85
C ARG A 490 -16.31 -12.02 -67.38
N SER A 491 -17.61 -12.26 -67.56
CA SER A 491 -18.60 -11.25 -67.98
C SER A 491 -18.68 -10.08 -66.99
N SER A 492 -19.17 -8.93 -67.45
CA SER A 492 -19.41 -7.76 -66.60
C SER A 492 -20.39 -8.05 -65.45
N SER A 493 -21.41 -8.88 -65.72
CA SER A 493 -22.35 -9.35 -64.70
C SER A 493 -21.69 -10.24 -63.64
N ALA A 494 -20.79 -11.14 -64.04
CA ALA A 494 -20.05 -11.97 -63.09
C ALA A 494 -19.12 -11.14 -62.19
N ARG A 495 -18.48 -10.09 -62.72
CA ARG A 495 -17.62 -9.18 -61.92
C ARG A 495 -18.42 -8.35 -60.91
N LEU A 496 -19.62 -7.91 -61.29
CA LEU A 496 -20.53 -7.22 -60.36
C LEU A 496 -21.01 -8.17 -59.26
N LEU A 497 -21.41 -9.39 -59.63
CA LEU A 497 -21.82 -10.44 -58.68
C LEU A 497 -20.68 -10.82 -57.72
N GLU A 498 -19.43 -10.87 -58.21
CA GLU A 498 -18.23 -11.11 -57.40
C GLU A 498 -17.99 -10.00 -56.36
N GLN A 499 -18.22 -8.72 -56.72
CA GLN A 499 -18.20 -7.62 -55.75
C GLN A 499 -19.32 -7.71 -54.72
N THR A 500 -20.56 -8.03 -55.14
CA THR A 500 -21.69 -8.22 -54.22
C THR A 500 -21.45 -9.40 -53.27
N ALA A 501 -20.97 -10.54 -53.77
CA ALA A 501 -20.64 -11.71 -52.97
C ALA A 501 -19.51 -11.43 -51.95
N ARG A 502 -18.49 -10.65 -52.35
CA ARG A 502 -17.42 -10.21 -51.44
C ARG A 502 -17.96 -9.31 -50.32
N LEU A 503 -18.84 -8.35 -50.63
CA LEU A 503 -19.50 -7.52 -49.63
C LEU A 503 -20.38 -8.35 -48.68
N TRP A 504 -21.10 -9.35 -49.21
CA TRP A 504 -21.94 -10.23 -48.41
C TRP A 504 -21.13 -11.09 -47.45
N SER A 505 -20.05 -11.71 -47.93
CA SER A 505 -19.08 -12.47 -47.11
C SER A 505 -18.45 -11.61 -46.00
N LEU A 506 -18.10 -10.36 -46.34
CA LEU A 506 -17.54 -9.42 -45.38
C LEU A 506 -18.57 -9.05 -44.30
N LYS A 507 -19.83 -8.82 -44.68
CA LYS A 507 -20.94 -8.62 -43.74
C LYS A 507 -21.10 -9.81 -42.78
N THR A 508 -21.21 -11.04 -43.30
CA THR A 508 -21.33 -12.24 -42.44
C THR A 508 -20.17 -12.38 -41.47
N THR A 509 -18.96 -12.00 -41.88
CA THR A 509 -17.76 -12.02 -41.03
C THR A 509 -17.81 -10.95 -39.94
N ILE A 510 -18.36 -9.77 -40.23
CA ILE A 510 -18.57 -8.68 -39.26
C ILE A 510 -19.66 -9.04 -38.25
N ASP A 511 -20.78 -9.61 -38.72
CA ASP A 511 -21.87 -10.05 -37.86
C ASP A 511 -21.38 -11.13 -36.87
N ALA A 512 -20.60 -12.12 -37.34
CA ALA A 512 -19.96 -13.12 -36.48
C ALA A 512 -18.96 -12.50 -35.49
N LEU A 513 -18.12 -11.54 -35.93
CA LEU A 513 -17.18 -10.85 -35.04
C LEU A 513 -17.89 -10.01 -33.97
N ARG A 514 -19.06 -9.44 -34.29
CA ARG A 514 -19.90 -8.71 -33.32
C ARG A 514 -20.39 -9.65 -32.22
N ASP A 515 -20.86 -10.84 -32.58
CA ASP A 515 -21.32 -11.85 -31.63
C ASP A 515 -20.17 -12.44 -30.79
N ASP A 516 -18.99 -12.65 -31.38
CA ASP A 516 -17.76 -13.02 -30.66
C ASP A 516 -17.36 -11.94 -29.64
N THR A 517 -17.33 -10.68 -30.06
CA THR A 517 -16.99 -9.53 -29.21
C THR A 517 -17.99 -9.35 -28.07
N MET A 518 -19.29 -9.50 -28.35
CA MET A 518 -20.33 -9.40 -27.34
C MET A 518 -20.22 -10.52 -26.29
N ARG A 519 -19.90 -11.75 -26.70
CA ARG A 519 -19.66 -12.87 -25.78
C ARG A 519 -18.45 -12.63 -24.89
N GLU A 520 -17.33 -12.18 -25.45
CA GLU A 520 -16.12 -11.86 -24.69
C GLU A 520 -16.39 -10.73 -23.66
N MET A 521 -17.06 -9.65 -24.06
CA MET A 521 -17.42 -8.55 -23.16
C MET A 521 -18.30 -9.01 -21.98
N VAL A 522 -19.22 -9.95 -22.22
CA VAL A 522 -20.09 -10.52 -21.19
C VAL A 522 -19.32 -11.45 -20.24
N GLN A 523 -18.28 -12.13 -20.71
CA GLN A 523 -17.43 -12.98 -19.85
C GLN A 523 -16.49 -12.16 -18.96
N GLN A 524 -15.95 -11.04 -19.46
CA GLN A 524 -15.04 -10.18 -18.70
C GLN A 524 -15.72 -9.37 -17.59
N GLN A 525 -16.99 -9.02 -17.75
CA GLN A 525 -17.71 -8.20 -16.78
C GLN A 525 -18.47 -9.07 -15.76
N LEU A 526 -18.02 -9.06 -14.50
CA LEU A 526 -18.69 -9.71 -13.38
C LEU A 526 -20.19 -9.32 -13.31
N GLY A 527 -21.07 -10.32 -13.32
CA GLY A 527 -22.53 -10.14 -13.31
C GLY A 527 -23.18 -9.79 -14.65
N ALA A 528 -22.43 -9.70 -15.75
CA ALA A 528 -22.99 -9.42 -17.08
C ALA A 528 -23.63 -10.64 -17.76
N SER A 529 -23.36 -11.87 -17.32
CA SER A 529 -23.92 -13.10 -17.90
C SER A 529 -25.07 -13.68 -17.06
N VAL A 530 -26.04 -14.29 -17.74
CA VAL A 530 -27.02 -15.21 -17.12
C VAL A 530 -26.36 -16.58 -16.90
N PRO A 531 -26.54 -17.24 -15.74
CA PRO A 531 -26.02 -18.59 -15.52
C PRO A 531 -26.81 -19.61 -16.36
N THR A 532 -26.18 -20.19 -17.38
CA THR A 532 -26.76 -21.26 -18.20
C THR A 532 -25.71 -22.32 -18.56
N ASN A 533 -26.16 -23.55 -18.83
CA ASN A 533 -25.28 -24.68 -19.15
C ASN A 533 -24.89 -24.77 -20.64
N PHE A 534 -25.58 -24.03 -21.53
CA PHE A 534 -25.42 -24.18 -22.99
C PHE A 534 -24.56 -23.09 -23.64
N GLY A 535 -24.33 -21.96 -22.96
CA GLY A 535 -23.51 -20.88 -23.49
C GLY A 535 -23.55 -19.60 -22.66
N THR A 536 -22.76 -18.63 -23.09
CA THR A 536 -22.75 -17.28 -22.51
C THR A 536 -23.88 -16.44 -23.11
N PHE A 537 -24.80 -15.97 -22.26
CA PHE A 537 -25.88 -15.07 -22.64
C PHE A 537 -25.84 -13.79 -21.80
N PRO A 538 -25.97 -12.59 -22.40
CA PRO A 538 -25.99 -11.33 -21.66
C PRO A 538 -27.22 -11.22 -20.75
N SER A 539 -27.04 -10.62 -19.58
CA SER A 539 -28.13 -10.28 -18.67
C SER A 539 -28.93 -9.07 -19.19
N SER A 540 -30.23 -9.02 -18.88
CA SER A 540 -31.11 -7.91 -19.30
C SER A 540 -30.64 -6.56 -18.74
N SER A 541 -30.08 -6.53 -17.54
CA SER A 541 -29.50 -5.34 -16.93
C SER A 541 -28.24 -4.86 -17.68
N PHE A 542 -27.36 -5.78 -18.08
CA PHE A 542 -26.18 -5.45 -18.89
C PHE A 542 -26.57 -4.85 -20.25
N LEU A 543 -27.55 -5.44 -20.95
CA LEU A 543 -28.05 -4.90 -22.22
C LEU A 543 -28.63 -3.49 -22.07
N LYS A 544 -29.45 -3.25 -21.04
CA LYS A 544 -30.02 -1.91 -20.76
C LYS A 544 -28.93 -0.89 -20.43
N ALA A 545 -27.95 -1.25 -19.60
CA ALA A 545 -26.83 -0.38 -19.26
C ALA A 545 -25.95 -0.05 -20.49
N LYS A 546 -25.77 -1.01 -21.42
CA LYS A 546 -25.09 -0.76 -22.69
C LYS A 546 -25.87 0.17 -23.60
N GLN A 547 -27.19 0.00 -23.70
CA GLN A 547 -28.05 0.91 -24.45
C GLN A 547 -28.04 2.33 -23.88
N GLU A 548 -28.04 2.49 -22.56
CA GLU A 548 -27.89 3.79 -21.89
C GLU A 548 -26.50 4.42 -22.11
N GLN A 549 -25.44 3.59 -22.11
CA GLN A 549 -24.08 4.03 -22.46
C GLN A 549 -23.99 4.55 -23.90
N GLU A 550 -24.69 3.93 -24.85
CA GLU A 550 -24.74 4.34 -26.26
C GLU A 550 -25.63 5.57 -26.50
N ALA A 551 -26.78 5.65 -25.83
CA ALA A 551 -27.71 6.79 -25.93
C ALA A 551 -27.18 8.05 -25.25
N GLY A 552 -26.22 7.90 -24.32
CA GLY A 552 -25.70 8.99 -23.50
C GLY A 552 -26.58 9.29 -22.28
N MET A 553 -26.03 10.05 -21.34
CA MET A 553 -26.69 10.34 -20.06
C MET A 553 -27.95 11.19 -20.26
N ALA A 554 -29.10 10.66 -19.86
CA ALA A 554 -30.37 11.37 -19.95
C ALA A 554 -30.42 12.60 -19.02
N HIS A 555 -30.93 13.72 -19.53
CA HIS A 555 -31.11 14.93 -18.71
C HIS A 555 -32.29 14.77 -17.75
N TYR A 556 -31.99 14.63 -16.46
CA TYR A 556 -33.00 14.38 -15.42
C TYR A 556 -33.74 15.65 -14.96
N GLY A 557 -33.14 16.84 -15.09
CA GLY A 557 -33.77 18.10 -14.70
C GLY A 557 -32.79 19.26 -14.52
N ARG A 558 -33.35 20.45 -14.25
CA ARG A 558 -32.63 21.72 -14.14
C ARG A 558 -32.87 22.37 -12.78
N VAL A 559 -31.80 22.83 -12.13
CA VAL A 559 -31.84 23.71 -10.96
C VAL A 559 -31.34 25.09 -11.38
N SER A 560 -32.07 26.14 -11.03
CA SER A 560 -31.74 27.53 -11.35
C SER A 560 -31.34 28.27 -10.07
N PHE A 561 -30.22 28.98 -10.12
CA PHE A 561 -29.75 29.85 -9.04
C PHE A 561 -29.90 31.32 -9.45
N PRO A 562 -30.19 32.25 -8.52
CA PRO A 562 -30.22 33.67 -8.82
C PRO A 562 -28.83 34.16 -9.23
N CYS A 563 -28.75 34.89 -10.34
CA CYS A 563 -27.51 35.47 -10.86
C CYS A 563 -27.76 36.89 -11.40
N ALA A 564 -26.72 37.73 -11.40
CA ALA A 564 -26.81 39.08 -11.96
C ALA A 564 -27.09 39.05 -13.49
N PRO A 565 -27.79 40.05 -14.04
CA PRO A 565 -28.03 40.15 -15.48
C PRO A 565 -26.73 40.05 -16.28
N GLY A 566 -26.72 39.19 -17.30
CA GLY A 566 -25.53 38.93 -18.14
C GLY A 566 -24.51 37.94 -17.57
N GLN A 567 -24.65 37.44 -16.34
CA GLN A 567 -23.71 36.48 -15.73
C GLN A 567 -24.21 35.03 -15.69
N GLY A 568 -25.29 34.71 -16.41
CA GLY A 568 -25.84 33.35 -16.45
C GLY A 568 -24.86 32.34 -17.04
N ARG A 569 -24.56 31.26 -16.29
CA ARG A 569 -23.75 30.13 -16.74
C ARG A 569 -24.55 28.83 -16.64
N GLU A 570 -24.54 28.03 -17.70
CA GLU A 570 -25.11 26.68 -17.68
C GLU A 570 -24.03 25.67 -17.31
N HIS A 571 -24.30 24.85 -16.28
CA HIS A 571 -23.39 23.81 -15.81
C HIS A 571 -24.07 22.45 -15.92
N ARG A 572 -23.48 21.53 -16.69
CA ARG A 572 -23.92 20.13 -16.79
C ARG A 572 -23.30 19.34 -15.64
N LEU A 573 -24.09 19.07 -14.61
CA LEU A 573 -23.67 18.31 -13.43
C LEU A 573 -24.08 16.84 -13.59
N LEU A 574 -23.14 15.93 -13.32
CA LEU A 574 -23.39 14.49 -13.29
C LEU A 574 -23.45 14.03 -11.84
N LEU A 575 -24.58 13.45 -11.45
CA LEU A 575 -24.86 13.02 -10.07
C LEU A 575 -25.27 11.54 -10.09
N THR A 576 -24.79 10.77 -9.11
CA THR A 576 -25.31 9.43 -8.87
C THR A 576 -26.70 9.51 -8.22
N PRO A 577 -27.52 8.44 -8.25
CA PRO A 577 -28.85 8.44 -7.62
C PRO A 577 -28.82 8.83 -6.14
N GLU A 578 -27.78 8.43 -5.41
CA GLU A 578 -27.60 8.73 -3.97
C GLU A 578 -27.29 10.22 -3.75
N LEU A 579 -26.44 10.81 -4.60
CA LEU A 579 -26.15 12.25 -4.55
C LEU A 579 -27.37 13.08 -4.96
N LEU A 580 -28.14 12.64 -5.95
CA LEU A 580 -29.39 13.26 -6.34
C LEU A 580 -30.44 13.19 -5.21
N GLN A 581 -30.53 12.07 -4.50
CA GLN A 581 -31.40 11.93 -3.33
C GLN A 581 -30.98 12.88 -2.19
N ARG A 582 -29.67 12.99 -1.90
CA ARG A 582 -29.15 13.96 -0.92
C ARG A 582 -29.42 15.41 -1.31
N LEU A 583 -29.24 15.74 -2.59
CA LEU A 583 -29.56 17.06 -3.14
C LEU A 583 -31.05 17.37 -2.96
N ARG A 584 -31.92 16.40 -3.28
CA ARG A 584 -33.37 16.52 -3.07
C ARG A 584 -33.75 16.69 -1.60
N SER A 585 -33.09 16.01 -0.66
CA SER A 585 -33.36 16.24 0.77
C SER A 585 -32.88 17.60 1.26
N HIS A 586 -31.82 18.18 0.67
CA HIS A 586 -31.35 19.53 1.02
C HIS A 586 -32.25 20.65 0.49
N PHE A 587 -32.94 20.44 -0.63
CA PHE A 587 -33.90 21.40 -1.20
C PHE A 587 -35.38 21.04 -0.91
N GLY A 588 -35.63 20.03 -0.06
CA GLY A 588 -36.94 19.40 0.14
C GLY A 588 -37.46 19.46 1.58
N SER A 589 -36.95 20.39 2.39
CA SER A 589 -37.46 20.73 3.74
C SER A 589 -38.30 22.00 3.70
#